data_AF-A0A1W9VC86-F1
#
_entry.id   AF-A0A1W9VC86-F1
#
_cell.length_a   1.000
_cell.length_b   1.000
_cell.length_c   1.000
_cell.angle_alpha   90.00
_cell.angle_beta   90.00
_cell.angle_gamma   90.00
#
_symmetry.space_group_name_H-M   'P 1'
#
loop_
_entity.id
_entity.type
_entity.pdbx_description
1 polymer ?
#
loop_
_entity_poly.entity_id
_entity_poly.type
_entity_poly.pdbx_seq_one_letter_code
_entity_poly.pdbx_strand_id
1 'polypeptide(L)'
;MSIFLEGPGRGLRKLLEQENMLQYFKYCIFSDEAGASKPSPRIFEQAAQKLKTPLSQIVHIGDRESNDIAGPLAMGMQAILYTGLIDQGSQNTQPPSAATSPTCPKYCSNSKQKTRNLKPETKNQKLKTRNRLRKETP
;
A
#
# COMPACT_ATOMS: atom_id res chain seq x y z
N MET A 1 8.31 -0.17 13.75
CA MET A 1 7.76 0.23 12.43
C MET A 1 6.55 1.13 12.68
N SER A 2 6.28 2.11 11.82
CA SER A 2 5.11 3.00 11.93
C SER A 2 4.44 3.11 10.58
N ILE A 3 3.12 3.18 10.58
CA ILE A 3 2.32 3.04 9.36
C ILE A 3 1.41 4.26 9.16
N PHE A 4 1.35 4.70 7.92
CA PHE A 4 0.36 5.66 7.43
C PHE A 4 -0.79 4.91 6.81
N LEU A 5 -1.98 5.24 7.25
CA LEU A 5 -3.18 4.57 6.79
C LEU A 5 -4.18 5.57 6.24
N GLU A 6 -4.70 5.24 5.06
CA GLU A 6 -5.72 6.01 4.37
C GLU A 6 -7.09 5.44 4.74
N GLY A 7 -7.98 6.27 5.27
CA GLY A 7 -9.32 5.86 5.71
C GLY A 7 -9.62 6.14 7.19
N PRO A 8 -10.81 5.72 7.68
CA PRO A 8 -11.28 6.05 9.02
C PRO A 8 -10.51 5.28 10.10
N GLY A 9 -9.84 6.00 11.00
CA GLY A 9 -8.91 5.43 11.96
C GLY A 9 -9.51 4.42 12.91
N ARG A 10 -10.77 4.62 13.33
CA ARG A 10 -11.49 3.68 14.21
C ARG A 10 -11.67 2.31 13.56
N GLY A 11 -12.12 2.26 12.32
CA GLY A 11 -12.39 0.99 11.63
C GLY A 11 -11.11 0.22 11.36
N LEU A 12 -10.08 0.94 10.94
CA LEU A 12 -8.83 0.33 10.52
C LEU A 12 -7.96 -0.11 11.71
N ARG A 13 -8.00 0.63 12.83
CA ARG A 13 -7.38 0.19 14.09
C ARG A 13 -8.02 -1.11 14.60
N LYS A 14 -9.35 -1.20 14.55
CA LYS A 14 -10.07 -2.43 14.94
C LYS A 14 -9.67 -3.61 14.05
N LEU A 15 -9.55 -3.40 12.74
CA LEU A 15 -9.07 -4.44 11.82
C LEU A 15 -7.64 -4.89 12.18
N LEU A 16 -6.72 -3.96 12.43
CA LEU A 16 -5.34 -4.28 12.81
C LEU A 16 -5.25 -5.02 14.14
N GLU A 17 -6.12 -4.72 15.10
CA GLU A 17 -6.23 -5.46 16.37
C GLU A 17 -6.73 -6.87 16.12
N GLN A 18 -7.80 -7.04 15.33
CA GLN A 18 -8.38 -8.35 15.01
C GLN A 18 -7.37 -9.27 14.30
N GLU A 19 -6.54 -8.72 13.43
CA GLU A 19 -5.48 -9.45 12.71
C GLU A 19 -4.18 -9.60 13.53
N ASN A 20 -4.16 -9.18 14.81
CA ASN A 20 -2.96 -9.18 15.67
C ASN A 20 -1.75 -8.45 15.07
N MET A 21 -2.00 -7.47 14.21
CA MET A 21 -0.96 -6.68 13.55
C MET A 21 -0.64 -5.38 14.29
N LEU A 22 -1.57 -4.87 15.10
CA LEU A 22 -1.39 -3.57 15.75
C LEU A 22 -0.10 -3.51 16.62
N GLN A 23 0.29 -4.62 17.23
CA GLN A 23 1.48 -4.73 18.07
C GLN A 23 2.81 -4.43 17.34
N TYR A 24 2.87 -4.58 16.01
CA TYR A 24 4.07 -4.28 15.23
C TYR A 24 4.24 -2.79 14.95
N PHE A 25 3.20 -1.99 15.21
CA PHE A 25 3.19 -0.56 14.95
C PHE A 25 3.32 0.24 16.24
N LYS A 26 4.44 0.95 16.39
CA LYS A 26 4.63 1.85 17.53
C LYS A 26 3.67 3.05 17.48
N TYR A 27 3.38 3.51 16.27
CA TYR A 27 2.45 4.61 16.00
C TYR A 27 1.65 4.30 14.75
N CYS A 28 0.36 4.63 14.80
CA CYS A 28 -0.54 4.63 13.65
C CYS A 28 -1.01 6.06 13.42
N ILE A 29 -0.97 6.50 12.16
CA ILE A 29 -1.44 7.82 11.74
C ILE A 29 -2.49 7.59 10.65
N PHE A 30 -3.68 8.11 10.90
CA PHE A 30 -4.82 7.97 10.01
C PHE A 30 -5.16 9.30 9.37
N SER A 31 -5.55 9.27 8.10
CA SER A 31 -5.83 10.49 7.33
C SER A 31 -6.98 11.33 7.91
N ASP A 32 -7.96 10.69 8.54
CA ASP A 32 -9.08 11.38 9.20
C ASP A 32 -8.64 12.07 10.50
N GLU A 33 -7.80 11.41 11.31
CA GLU A 33 -7.21 11.99 12.52
C GLU A 33 -6.21 13.11 12.20
N ALA A 34 -5.47 12.98 11.09
CA ALA A 34 -4.45 13.95 10.66
C ALA A 34 -5.03 15.16 9.91
N GLY A 35 -6.29 15.09 9.47
CA GLY A 35 -6.94 16.12 8.64
C GLY A 35 -6.26 16.33 7.28
N ALA A 36 -5.46 15.36 6.83
CA ALA A 36 -4.70 15.39 5.60
C ALA A 36 -4.48 13.96 5.10
N SER A 37 -4.60 13.77 3.79
CA SER A 37 -4.31 12.50 3.12
C SER A 37 -3.08 12.65 2.23
N LYS A 38 -2.43 11.52 1.92
CA LYS A 38 -1.38 11.46 0.92
C LYS A 38 -1.93 11.96 -0.43
N PRO A 39 -1.16 12.74 -1.23
CA PRO A 39 0.26 13.04 -1.05
C PRO A 39 0.56 14.34 -0.26
N SER A 40 -0.38 14.85 0.54
CA SER A 40 -0.16 16.09 1.30
C SER A 40 1.10 16.01 2.18
N PRO A 41 2.03 16.99 2.09
CA PRO A 41 3.22 17.08 2.95
C PRO A 41 2.93 16.95 4.44
N ARG A 42 1.78 17.51 4.86
CA ARG A 42 1.35 17.61 6.26
C ARG A 42 1.26 16.25 6.95
N ILE A 43 0.92 15.18 6.22
CA ILE A 43 0.85 13.84 6.82
C ILE A 43 2.25 13.33 7.16
N PHE A 44 3.23 13.55 6.28
CA PHE A 44 4.61 13.13 6.47
C PHE A 44 5.29 13.91 7.60
N GLU A 45 5.04 15.21 7.70
CA GLU A 45 5.53 16.06 8.79
C GLU A 45 4.99 15.61 10.16
N GLN A 46 3.69 15.31 10.24
CA GLN A 46 3.08 14.79 11.47
C GLN A 46 3.71 13.47 11.92
N ALA A 47 4.09 12.60 10.97
CA ALA A 47 4.83 11.39 11.31
C ALA A 47 6.23 11.67 11.83
N ALA A 48 6.99 12.53 11.15
CA ALA A 48 8.32 12.92 11.59
C ALA A 48 8.28 13.48 13.02
N GLN A 49 7.29 14.30 13.33
CA GLN A 49 7.05 14.85 14.67
C GLN A 49 6.72 13.76 15.70
N LYS A 50 5.77 12.87 15.40
CA LYS A 50 5.40 11.77 16.32
C LYS A 50 6.54 10.78 16.54
N LEU A 51 7.33 10.50 15.51
CA LEU A 51 8.49 9.62 15.56
C LEU A 51 9.71 10.28 16.21
N LYS A 52 9.74 11.61 16.27
CA LYS A 52 10.92 12.41 16.62
C LYS A 52 12.11 12.03 15.75
N THR A 53 11.88 11.89 14.46
CA THR A 53 12.86 11.42 13.47
C THR A 53 12.83 12.36 12.27
N PRO A 54 13.99 12.80 11.75
CA PRO A 54 14.03 13.63 10.55
C PRO A 54 13.46 12.87 9.34
N LEU A 55 12.82 13.59 8.42
CA LEU A 55 12.20 13.00 7.21
C LEU A 55 13.18 12.15 6.41
N SER A 56 14.46 12.55 6.34
CA SER A 56 15.53 11.83 5.64
C SER A 56 15.86 10.44 6.20
N GLN A 57 15.42 10.13 7.43
CA GLN A 57 15.60 8.82 8.06
C GLN A 57 14.31 8.00 8.08
N ILE A 58 13.27 8.45 7.38
CA ILE A 58 11.99 7.75 7.30
C ILE A 58 11.86 7.13 5.90
N VAL A 59 11.55 5.84 5.88
CA VAL A 59 11.19 5.11 4.67
C VAL A 59 9.67 4.96 4.63
N HIS A 60 9.05 5.41 3.54
CA HIS A 60 7.64 5.15 3.26
C HIS A 60 7.49 3.92 2.37
N ILE A 61 6.56 3.02 2.69
CA ILE A 61 6.28 1.81 1.92
C ILE A 61 4.82 1.82 1.51
N GLY A 62 4.53 1.64 0.21
CA GLY A 62 3.17 1.56 -0.30
C GLY A 62 3.11 0.99 -1.70
N ASP A 63 1.91 0.86 -2.25
CA ASP A 63 1.63 0.17 -3.51
C ASP A 63 1.30 1.13 -4.67
N ARG A 64 1.16 2.44 -4.40
CA ARG A 64 0.78 3.43 -5.41
C ARG A 64 1.88 4.45 -5.65
N GLU A 65 2.42 4.50 -6.87
CA GLU A 65 3.47 5.45 -7.25
C GLU A 65 3.11 6.92 -6.95
N SER A 66 1.89 7.35 -7.30
CA SER A 66 1.49 8.75 -7.20
C SER A 66 1.46 9.29 -5.77
N ASN A 67 1.13 8.44 -4.79
CA ASN A 67 0.85 8.87 -3.42
C ASN A 67 1.87 8.32 -2.41
N ASP A 68 2.45 7.14 -2.67
CA ASP A 68 3.39 6.46 -1.80
C ASP A 68 4.85 6.60 -2.22
N ILE A 69 5.12 7.07 -3.44
CA ILE A 69 6.50 7.25 -3.93
C ILE A 69 6.77 8.74 -4.15
N ALA A 70 5.99 9.39 -5.01
CA ALA A 70 6.24 10.80 -5.36
C ALA A 70 6.16 11.74 -4.15
N GLY A 71 5.16 11.55 -3.26
CA GLY A 71 4.96 12.36 -2.07
C GLY A 71 6.14 12.30 -1.07
N PRO A 72 6.51 11.10 -0.57
CA PRO A 72 7.64 10.95 0.34
C PRO A 72 8.97 11.44 -0.26
N LEU A 73 9.25 11.12 -1.53
CA LEU A 73 10.49 11.56 -2.19
C LEU A 73 10.57 13.09 -2.28
N ALA A 74 9.46 13.78 -2.57
CA ALA A 74 9.42 15.24 -2.60
C ALA A 74 9.70 15.89 -1.23
N MET A 75 9.49 15.15 -0.14
CA MET A 75 9.77 15.58 1.24
C MET A 75 11.18 15.22 1.72
N GLY A 76 12.03 14.65 0.85
CA GLY A 76 13.37 14.19 1.19
C GLY A 76 13.39 12.87 1.98
N MET A 77 12.29 12.11 1.97
CA MET A 77 12.21 10.77 2.57
C MET A 77 12.72 9.71 1.59
N GLN A 78 12.93 8.50 2.09
CA GLN A 78 13.11 7.31 1.25
C GLN A 78 11.74 6.68 0.95
N ALA A 79 11.61 6.00 -0.19
CA ALA A 79 10.36 5.35 -0.59
C ALA A 79 10.60 3.97 -1.21
N ILE A 80 9.74 3.00 -0.89
CA ILE A 80 9.76 1.64 -1.45
C ILE A 80 8.38 1.35 -2.05
N LEU A 81 8.37 1.02 -3.34
CA LEU A 81 7.16 0.55 -4.02
C LEU A 81 6.99 -0.95 -3.80
N TYR A 82 5.89 -1.34 -3.17
CA TYR A 82 5.50 -2.72 -3.00
C TYR A 82 4.62 -3.17 -4.16
N THR A 83 5.13 -4.08 -5.00
CA THR A 83 4.44 -4.57 -6.21
C THR A 83 3.68 -5.89 -5.99
N GLY A 84 3.55 -6.35 -4.74
CA GLY A 84 2.89 -7.62 -4.41
C GLY A 84 3.83 -8.83 -4.30
N LEU A 85 3.26 -9.95 -3.86
CA LEU A 85 3.91 -11.26 -3.86
C LEU A 85 3.50 -12.03 -5.11
N ILE A 86 4.47 -12.42 -5.94
CA ILE A 86 4.25 -13.38 -7.02
C ILE A 86 4.69 -14.75 -6.47
N ASP A 87 3.72 -15.65 -6.27
CA ASP A 87 4.04 -17.04 -5.96
C ASP A 87 4.62 -17.70 -7.22
N GLN A 88 5.92 -18.02 -7.20
CA GLN A 88 6.65 -18.64 -8.31
C GLN A 88 6.69 -20.18 -8.21
N GLY A 89 5.82 -20.80 -7.41
CA GLY A 89 5.71 -22.27 -7.32
C GLY A 89 5.83 -22.84 -5.91
N SER A 90 5.33 -22.13 -4.89
CA SER A 90 5.26 -22.62 -3.51
C SER A 90 4.54 -23.96 -3.40
N GLN A 91 3.58 -24.23 -4.30
CA GLN A 91 2.85 -25.49 -4.37
C GLN A 91 3.72 -26.70 -4.73
N ASN A 92 4.83 -26.49 -5.43
CA ASN A 92 5.74 -27.55 -5.87
C ASN A 92 7.05 -27.59 -5.05
N THR A 93 7.20 -26.69 -4.07
CA THR A 93 8.40 -26.61 -3.24
C THR A 93 8.14 -27.28 -1.90
N GLN A 94 8.72 -28.45 -1.67
CA GLN A 94 8.72 -29.06 -0.33
C GLN A 94 9.89 -28.51 0.48
N PRO A 95 9.66 -27.98 1.71
CA PRO A 95 10.76 -27.59 2.57
C PRO A 95 11.56 -28.84 2.99
N PRO A 96 12.89 -28.72 3.17
CA PRO A 96 13.68 -29.80 3.74
C PRO A 96 13.15 -30.15 5.13
N SER A 97 13.19 -31.44 5.50
CA SER A 97 12.58 -32.00 6.73
C SER A 97 13.03 -31.34 8.05
N ALA A 98 14.12 -30.57 8.04
CA ALA A 98 14.64 -29.83 9.18
C ALA A 98 14.02 -28.42 9.37
N ALA A 99 13.19 -27.93 8.44
CA ALA A 99 12.67 -26.56 8.46
C ALA A 99 11.26 -26.42 9.07
N THR A 100 10.69 -27.50 9.63
CA THR A 100 9.40 -27.43 10.33
C THR A 100 9.57 -26.86 11.73
N SER A 101 9.74 -25.54 11.84
CA SER A 101 9.52 -24.86 13.11
C SER A 101 8.01 -24.71 13.36
N PRO A 102 7.50 -25.02 14.57
CA PRO A 102 6.10 -24.79 14.95
C PRO A 102 5.70 -23.30 14.92
N THR A 103 6.65 -22.37 14.78
CA THR A 103 6.39 -20.93 14.70
C THR A 103 6.17 -20.39 13.29
N CYS A 104 6.31 -21.21 12.24
CA CYS A 104 6.05 -20.77 10.87
C CYS A 104 4.55 -20.90 10.59
N PRO A 105 3.76 -19.80 10.55
CA PRO A 105 2.33 -19.90 10.34
C PRO A 105 2.14 -20.37 8.90
N LYS A 106 1.58 -21.59 8.75
CA LYS A 106 1.10 -22.23 7.52
C LYS A 106 0.94 -21.24 6.35
N TYR A 107 2.02 -21.06 5.61
CA TYR A 107 2.00 -20.27 4.39
C TYR A 107 1.22 -21.08 3.34
N CYS A 108 0.31 -20.43 2.63
CA CYS A 108 -0.30 -20.91 1.39
C CYS A 108 -1.35 -22.05 1.45
N SER A 109 -2.35 -21.98 2.32
CA SER A 109 -3.59 -22.73 2.08
C SER A 109 -4.85 -21.96 2.48
N ASN A 110 -5.15 -20.86 1.77
CA ASN A 110 -6.52 -20.37 1.51
C ASN A 110 -6.52 -18.98 0.85
N SER A 111 -5.92 -18.86 -0.33
CA SER A 111 -6.39 -17.85 -1.27
C SER A 111 -7.18 -18.55 -2.37
N LYS A 112 -8.48 -18.70 -2.17
CA LYS A 112 -9.41 -18.79 -3.31
C LYS A 112 -9.35 -17.44 -4.01
N GLN A 113 -8.28 -17.21 -4.77
CA GLN A 113 -8.21 -16.08 -5.68
C GLN A 113 -9.21 -16.35 -6.78
N LYS A 114 -10.39 -15.76 -6.63
CA LYS A 114 -11.31 -15.51 -7.74
C LYS A 114 -10.52 -14.65 -8.73
N THR A 115 -9.90 -15.29 -9.72
CA THR A 115 -9.23 -14.65 -10.84
C THR A 115 -10.25 -13.74 -11.53
N ARG A 116 -10.24 -12.45 -11.18
CA ARG A 116 -10.80 -11.43 -12.06
C ARG A 116 -9.85 -11.39 -13.25
N ASN A 117 -10.25 -12.07 -14.32
CA ASN A 117 -9.62 -11.97 -15.64
C ASN A 117 -9.51 -10.49 -16.00
N LEU A 118 -8.34 -9.89 -15.77
CA LEU A 118 -7.95 -8.66 -16.42
C LEU A 118 -7.64 -9.03 -17.86
N LYS A 119 -8.64 -8.89 -18.74
CA LYS A 119 -8.45 -8.86 -20.18
C LYS A 119 -7.42 -7.77 -20.52
N PRO A 120 -6.46 -8.02 -21.43
CA PRO A 120 -5.53 -6.99 -21.86
C PRO A 120 -6.32 -5.90 -22.59
N GLU A 121 -6.35 -4.68 -22.03
CA GLU A 121 -6.95 -3.54 -22.72
C GLU A 121 -6.12 -3.16 -23.94
N THR A 122 -6.69 -3.46 -25.11
CA THR A 122 -6.28 -2.96 -26.41
C THR A 122 -6.18 -1.43 -26.41
N LYS A 123 -5.05 -0.89 -26.87
CA LYS A 123 -4.67 0.53 -27.02
C LYS A 123 -5.62 1.45 -27.83
N ASN A 124 -6.86 1.05 -28.10
CA ASN A 124 -7.76 1.74 -29.05
C ASN A 124 -8.87 2.63 -28.44
N GLN A 125 -8.88 2.87 -27.12
CA GLN A 125 -9.92 3.71 -26.50
C GLN A 125 -9.54 5.19 -26.31
N LYS A 126 -8.31 5.63 -26.66
CA LYS A 126 -7.89 7.03 -26.48
C LYS A 126 -8.16 7.95 -27.69
N LEU A 127 -8.65 7.42 -28.81
CA LEU A 127 -8.90 8.20 -30.03
C LEU A 127 -10.38 8.59 -30.24
N LYS A 128 -11.33 7.98 -29.52
CA LYS A 128 -12.77 8.25 -29.71
C LYS A 128 -13.34 9.43 -28.89
N THR A 129 -12.65 9.89 -27.85
CA THR A 129 -13.14 11.02 -27.02
C THR A 129 -12.66 12.39 -27.51
N ARG A 130 -11.70 12.46 -28.43
CA ARG A 130 -11.23 13.73 -29.01
C ARG A 130 -12.09 14.27 -30.17
N ASN A 131 -12.92 13.43 -30.79
CA ASN A 131 -13.75 13.84 -31.93
C ASN A 131 -15.21 14.18 -31.55
N ARG A 132 -15.58 14.18 -30.26
CA ARG A 132 -16.94 14.54 -29.81
C ARG A 132 -17.06 15.96 -29.23
N LEU A 133 -15.95 16.63 -28.90
CA LEU A 133 -15.94 18.01 -28.41
C LEU A 133 -15.76 19.09 -29.51
N ARG A 134 -15.85 18.73 -30.80
CA ARG A 134 -15.76 19.68 -31.93
C ARG A 134 -17.05 19.84 -32.74
N LYS A 135 -18.19 19.34 -32.25
CA LYS A 135 -19.48 19.40 -32.99
C LYS A 135 -20.65 19.98 -32.19
N GLU A 136 -20.40 20.76 -31.15
CA GLU A 136 -21.46 21.54 -30.48
C GLU A 136 -20.93 22.94 -30.14
N THR A 137 -21.04 23.83 -31.12
CA THR A 137 -21.05 25.29 -30.97
C THR A 137 -21.83 25.80 -32.18
N PRO A 138 -23.04 26.34 -32.00
CA PRO A 138 -23.55 27.39 -32.87
C PRO A 138 -22.74 28.67 -32.67
#